data_AF-A0A508ALG5-F1
#
_entry.id   AF-A0A508ALG5-F1
#
_cell.length_a   1.000
_cell.length_b   1.000
_cell.length_c   1.000
_cell.angle_alpha   90.00
_cell.angle_beta   90.00
_cell.angle_gamma   90.00
#
_symmetry.space_group_name_H-M   'P 1'
#
loop_
_entity.id
_entity.type
_entity.pdbx_description
1 polymer ?
#
loop_
_entity_poly.entity_id
_entity_poly.type
_entity_poly.pdbx_seq_one_letter_code
_entity_poly.pdbx_strand_id
1 'polypeptide(L)'
;MATVVACMAWTPLVLPCPDPVSAWLIEAVWRRGRSPFHHSSRSRFAARLVPVPDLMRTTLLVALFFAALLAMREGVAMEQADAPTALARFVGKDHFAEDPDGLYGGMKDPEVRAELNASVTSAADALGRARASGASDDEVLKLFQSALRSVDRDALDTEDAERVATVFEQVLEAAGLESSGGALNDWMYGFDPG
;
A
#
# COMPACT_ATOMS: atom_id res chain seq x y z
N MET A 1 38.25 1.88 -40.80
CA MET A 1 38.43 0.47 -40.39
C MET A 1 37.37 0.14 -39.35
N ALA A 2 36.62 -0.93 -39.61
CA ALA A 2 35.67 -1.65 -38.74
C ALA A 2 34.43 -0.89 -38.21
N THR A 3 33.38 -0.97 -39.03
CA THR A 3 31.96 -1.03 -38.68
C THR A 3 31.67 -2.18 -37.72
N VAL A 4 30.87 -1.97 -36.66
CA VAL A 4 29.93 -2.98 -36.15
C VAL A 4 28.65 -2.26 -35.68
N VAL A 5 27.62 -2.37 -36.50
CA VAL A 5 26.22 -2.09 -36.18
C VAL A 5 25.68 -3.31 -35.44
N ALA A 6 25.25 -3.15 -34.19
CA ALA A 6 24.54 -4.19 -33.46
C ALA A 6 23.03 -3.92 -33.57
N CYS A 7 22.40 -4.52 -34.58
CA CYS A 7 20.98 -4.83 -34.60
C CYS A 7 20.73 -6.02 -33.66
N MET A 8 19.91 -5.85 -32.63
CA MET A 8 19.22 -6.95 -31.94
C MET A 8 17.75 -6.51 -31.82
N ALA A 9 16.93 -6.88 -32.81
CA ALA A 9 16.05 -8.04 -32.76
C ALA A 9 15.02 -7.95 -31.61
N TRP A 10 13.91 -7.29 -31.91
CA TRP A 10 12.65 -7.43 -31.16
C TRP A 10 12.10 -8.84 -31.38
N THR A 11 12.05 -9.65 -30.33
CA THR A 11 11.30 -10.91 -30.29
C THR A 11 9.91 -10.65 -29.73
N PRO A 12 8.83 -10.85 -30.50
CA PRO A 12 7.48 -10.81 -29.94
C PRO A 12 7.23 -12.07 -29.12
N LEU A 13 6.87 -11.90 -27.84
CA LEU A 13 6.33 -12.97 -27.01
C LEU A 13 5.04 -13.48 -27.64
N VAL A 14 5.09 -14.72 -28.16
CA VAL A 14 3.93 -15.49 -28.58
C VAL A 14 3.23 -15.99 -27.31
N LEU A 15 2.04 -15.43 -27.03
CA LEU A 15 1.15 -15.97 -26.01
C LEU A 15 0.56 -17.31 -26.50
N PRO A 16 0.54 -18.36 -25.66
CA PRO A 16 -0.08 -19.63 -26.01
C PRO A 16 -1.59 -19.50 -26.15
N CYS A 17 -2.11 -20.07 -27.23
CA CYS A 17 -3.54 -20.19 -27.53
C CYS A 17 -4.22 -21.09 -26.48
N PRO A 18 -5.39 -20.74 -25.92
CA PRO A 18 -6.12 -21.62 -25.03
C PRO A 18 -6.74 -22.80 -25.79
N ASP A 19 -6.53 -24.01 -25.28
CA ASP A 19 -7.07 -25.27 -25.79
C ASP A 19 -8.62 -25.30 -25.84
N PRO A 20 -9.24 -25.94 -26.85
CA PRO A 20 -10.70 -25.89 -27.08
C PRO A 20 -11.54 -26.85 -26.22
N VAL A 21 -11.07 -27.30 -25.05
CA VAL A 21 -11.73 -28.39 -24.29
C VAL A 21 -12.57 -27.92 -23.09
N SER A 22 -12.69 -26.60 -22.83
CA SER A 22 -13.49 -26.06 -21.72
C SER A 22 -14.87 -25.49 -22.13
N ALA A 23 -15.28 -25.64 -23.39
CA ALA A 23 -16.55 -25.12 -23.92
C ALA A 23 -17.78 -26.04 -23.74
N TRP A 24 -17.69 -27.14 -22.98
CA TRP A 24 -18.73 -28.19 -22.93
C TRP A 24 -19.38 -28.46 -21.55
N LEU A 25 -19.30 -27.54 -20.59
CA LEU A 25 -19.79 -27.78 -19.21
C LEU A 25 -20.84 -26.80 -18.66
N ILE A 26 -21.60 -26.10 -19.52
CA ILE A 26 -22.75 -25.26 -19.08
C ILE A 26 -24.07 -25.58 -19.82
N GLU A 27 -24.10 -26.48 -20.81
CA GLU A 27 -25.31 -26.83 -21.59
C GLU A 27 -26.13 -28.03 -21.04
N ALA A 28 -25.93 -28.45 -19.78
CA ALA A 28 -26.53 -29.71 -19.28
C ALA A 28 -27.67 -29.57 -18.23
N VAL A 29 -28.21 -28.35 -17.98
CA VAL A 29 -29.22 -28.15 -16.92
C VAL A 29 -30.64 -27.81 -17.43
N TRP A 30 -30.87 -27.64 -18.74
CA TRP A 30 -32.16 -27.09 -19.24
C TRP A 30 -33.01 -27.94 -20.21
N ARG A 31 -32.83 -29.27 -20.26
CA ARG A 31 -33.74 -30.15 -21.02
C ARG A 31 -34.14 -31.42 -20.29
N ARG A 32 -35.15 -31.34 -19.42
CA ARG A 32 -36.12 -32.42 -19.18
C ARG A 32 -37.35 -31.88 -18.46
N GLY A 33 -38.52 -32.01 -19.08
CA GLY A 33 -39.81 -31.86 -18.41
C GLY A 33 -40.88 -31.15 -19.22
N ARG A 34 -41.46 -31.81 -20.24
CA ARG A 34 -42.78 -31.44 -20.77
C ARG A 34 -43.87 -32.29 -20.10
N SER A 35 -44.82 -31.61 -19.45
CA SER A 35 -46.31 -31.79 -19.45
C SER A 35 -46.90 -33.18 -19.08
N PRO A 36 -48.22 -33.40 -18.92
CA PRO A 36 -49.40 -32.51 -19.14
C PRO A 36 -50.53 -32.60 -18.07
N PHE A 37 -51.40 -31.58 -17.99
CA PHE A 37 -52.89 -31.65 -18.10
C PHE A 37 -53.60 -30.39 -17.55
N HIS A 38 -54.75 -30.10 -18.16
CA HIS A 38 -55.64 -28.93 -18.06
C HIS A 38 -56.33 -28.71 -16.70
N HIS A 39 -56.50 -27.46 -16.26
CA HIS A 39 -57.80 -26.79 -16.16
C HIS A 39 -57.70 -25.30 -15.80
N SER A 40 -58.75 -24.58 -16.19
CA SER A 40 -59.00 -23.15 -16.11
C SER A 40 -58.78 -22.48 -14.74
N SER A 41 -58.20 -21.28 -14.74
CA SER A 41 -58.62 -20.17 -13.89
C SER A 41 -58.12 -18.85 -14.47
N ARG A 42 -59.06 -18.00 -14.89
CA ARG A 42 -58.82 -16.62 -15.33
C ARG A 42 -58.36 -15.80 -14.13
N SER A 43 -57.06 -15.64 -13.92
CA SER A 43 -56.54 -14.53 -13.10
C SER A 43 -56.12 -13.41 -14.06
N ARG A 44 -56.86 -12.29 -13.98
CA ARG A 44 -56.46 -11.04 -14.61
C ARG A 44 -55.21 -10.53 -13.88
N PHE A 45 -54.03 -10.96 -14.30
CA PHE A 45 -52.82 -10.20 -14.01
C PHE A 45 -52.83 -9.01 -14.97
N ALA A 46 -53.44 -7.92 -14.51
CA ALA A 46 -53.13 -6.61 -15.07
C ALA A 46 -51.63 -6.39 -14.84
N ALA A 47 -50.82 -6.65 -15.86
CA ALA A 47 -49.48 -6.11 -15.92
C ALA A 47 -49.66 -4.59 -15.85
N ARG A 48 -49.43 -4.01 -14.67
CA ARG A 48 -49.22 -2.57 -14.54
C ARG A 48 -47.95 -2.28 -15.33
N LEU A 49 -48.13 -2.00 -16.62
CA LEU A 49 -47.16 -1.30 -17.43
C LEU A 49 -46.92 0.02 -16.68
N VAL A 50 -45.80 0.10 -15.97
CA VAL A 50 -45.35 1.38 -15.43
C VAL A 50 -45.20 2.30 -16.64
N PRO A 51 -45.90 3.44 -16.69
CA PRO A 51 -45.86 4.32 -17.84
C PRO A 51 -44.40 4.70 -18.12
N VAL A 52 -43.96 4.55 -19.37
CA VAL A 52 -42.61 4.88 -19.88
C VAL A 52 -41.99 6.18 -19.30
N PRO A 53 -42.73 7.28 -19.05
CA PRO A 53 -42.16 8.48 -18.41
C PRO A 53 -41.60 8.27 -16.99
N ASP A 54 -42.11 7.32 -16.21
CA ASP A 54 -41.62 7.06 -14.85
C ASP A 54 -40.33 6.25 -14.86
N LEU A 55 -40.12 5.39 -15.84
CA LEU A 55 -38.87 4.65 -15.99
C LEU A 55 -37.72 5.57 -16.38
N MET A 56 -37.95 6.53 -17.31
CA MET A 56 -36.95 7.51 -17.73
C MET A 56 -36.59 8.49 -16.61
N ARG A 57 -37.57 8.93 -15.80
CA ARG A 57 -37.29 9.74 -14.61
C ARG A 57 -36.49 8.98 -13.57
N THR A 58 -36.83 7.74 -13.30
CA THR A 58 -36.10 6.92 -12.32
C THR A 58 -34.68 6.64 -12.80
N THR A 59 -34.47 6.35 -14.09
CA THR A 59 -33.11 6.19 -14.64
C THR A 59 -32.33 7.49 -14.60
N LEU A 60 -32.95 8.64 -14.91
CA LEU A 60 -32.30 9.94 -14.82
C LEU A 60 -31.92 10.27 -13.37
N LEU A 61 -32.80 10.03 -12.40
CA LEU A 61 -32.53 10.27 -10.98
C LEU A 61 -31.43 9.36 -10.44
N VAL A 62 -31.41 8.09 -10.83
CA VAL A 62 -30.34 7.16 -10.46
C VAL A 62 -29.01 7.57 -11.10
N ALA A 63 -29.02 7.96 -12.38
CA ALA A 63 -27.82 8.44 -13.06
C ALA A 63 -27.29 9.75 -12.45
N LEU A 64 -28.18 10.69 -12.09
CA LEU A 64 -27.82 11.95 -11.42
C LEU A 64 -27.30 11.70 -10.00
N PHE A 65 -27.90 10.77 -9.26
CA PHE A 65 -27.41 10.36 -7.94
C PHE A 65 -26.02 9.71 -8.05
N PHE A 66 -25.82 8.82 -9.03
CA PHE A 66 -24.51 8.19 -9.24
C PHE A 66 -23.45 9.19 -9.71
N ALA A 67 -23.82 10.14 -10.58
CA ALA A 67 -22.94 11.25 -10.97
C ALA A 67 -22.61 12.18 -9.79
N ALA A 68 -23.57 12.44 -8.90
CA ALA A 68 -23.34 13.19 -7.67
C ALA A 68 -22.43 12.42 -6.69
N LEU A 69 -22.58 11.10 -6.57
CA LEU A 69 -21.65 10.26 -5.78
C LEU A 69 -20.23 10.26 -6.35
N LEU A 70 -20.09 10.23 -7.69
CA LEU A 70 -18.79 10.34 -8.35
C LEU A 70 -18.18 11.74 -8.18
N ALA A 71 -18.99 12.80 -8.24
CA ALA A 71 -18.54 14.17 -7.99
C ALA A 71 -18.15 14.41 -6.52
N MET A 72 -18.81 13.74 -5.57
CA MET A 72 -18.44 13.78 -4.14
C MET A 72 -17.20 12.96 -3.79
N ARG A 73 -16.67 12.16 -4.73
CA ARG A 73 -15.43 11.41 -4.54
C ARG A 73 -14.17 12.29 -4.64
N GLU A 74 -14.28 13.49 -5.20
CA GLU A 74 -13.22 14.51 -5.19
C GLU A 74 -13.23 15.27 -3.85
N GLY A 75 -12.80 14.63 -2.76
CA GLY A 75 -12.81 15.33 -1.47
C GLY A 75 -12.25 14.62 -0.25
N VAL A 76 -11.86 13.35 -0.36
CA VAL A 76 -11.10 12.68 0.71
C VAL A 76 -9.86 12.04 0.09
N ALA A 77 -9.02 12.86 -0.54
CA ALA A 77 -7.60 12.54 -0.48
C ALA A 77 -7.23 12.70 1.00
N MET A 78 -6.92 11.59 1.68
CA MET A 78 -6.05 11.69 2.84
C MET A 78 -4.81 12.41 2.34
N GLU A 79 -4.69 13.69 2.66
CA GLU A 79 -3.48 14.47 2.42
C GLU A 79 -2.40 13.76 3.23
N GLN A 80 -1.62 12.89 2.58
CA GLN A 80 -0.41 12.39 3.19
C GLN A 80 0.46 13.62 3.38
N ALA A 81 0.77 13.92 4.63
CA ALA A 81 1.66 15.01 4.97
C ALA A 81 2.93 14.89 4.13
N ASP A 82 3.41 16.00 3.59
CA ASP A 82 4.69 16.00 2.90
C ASP A 82 5.79 15.43 3.82
N ALA A 83 6.82 14.81 3.23
CA ALA A 83 7.84 14.11 4.00
C ALA A 83 8.51 14.98 5.09
N PRO A 84 8.86 16.26 4.85
CA PRO A 84 9.36 17.15 5.91
C PRO A 84 8.39 17.28 7.10
N THR A 85 7.10 17.49 6.82
CA THR A 85 6.05 17.60 7.86
C THR A 85 5.86 16.28 8.60
N ALA A 86 5.87 15.15 7.88
CA ALA A 86 5.77 13.82 8.48
C ALA A 86 6.98 13.52 9.39
N LEU A 87 8.20 13.87 8.98
CA LEU A 87 9.43 13.63 9.72
C LEU A 87 9.57 14.51 10.97
N ALA A 88 9.01 15.73 10.96
CA ALA A 88 9.00 16.61 12.12
C ALA A 88 8.35 15.97 13.37
N ARG A 89 7.49 14.96 13.19
CA ARG A 89 6.85 14.23 14.29
C ARG A 89 7.82 13.41 15.14
N PHE A 90 9.04 13.15 14.68
CA PHE A 90 10.03 12.35 15.41
C PHE A 90 10.97 13.20 16.27
N VAL A 91 11.10 14.49 15.96
CA VAL A 91 12.04 15.39 16.62
C VAL A 91 11.60 15.66 18.05
N GLY A 92 12.50 15.43 19.01
CA GLY A 92 12.29 15.76 20.42
C GLY A 92 11.24 14.89 21.14
N LYS A 93 10.75 13.84 20.50
CA LYS A 93 9.93 12.81 21.16
C LYS A 93 10.81 11.74 21.77
N ASP A 94 10.27 11.09 22.79
CA ASP A 94 10.89 9.93 23.42
C ASP A 94 10.30 8.65 22.84
N HIS A 95 11.03 8.04 21.90
CA HIS A 95 10.60 6.85 21.16
C HIS A 95 10.89 5.54 21.89
N PHE A 96 11.72 5.62 22.93
CA PHE A 96 12.21 4.48 23.70
C PHE A 96 11.72 4.50 25.16
N ALA A 97 10.67 5.27 25.43
CA ALA A 97 9.87 5.15 26.64
C ALA A 97 9.12 3.81 26.67
N GLU A 98 8.71 3.40 27.88
CA GLU A 98 7.76 2.31 28.04
C GLU A 98 6.48 2.61 27.24
N ASP A 99 5.99 1.61 26.53
CA ASP A 99 4.74 1.70 25.80
C ASP A 99 3.61 1.17 26.70
N PRO A 100 2.79 2.06 27.30
CA PRO A 100 1.75 1.64 28.25
C PRO A 100 0.66 0.79 27.60
N ASP A 101 0.51 0.89 26.28
CA ASP A 101 -0.48 0.15 25.48
C ASP A 101 0.16 -1.06 24.76
N GLY A 102 1.48 -1.24 24.88
CA GLY A 102 2.29 -2.24 24.17
C GLY A 102 2.99 -3.24 25.08
N LEU A 103 3.88 -4.04 24.48
CA LEU A 103 4.73 -4.99 25.19
C LEU A 103 6.14 -4.47 25.45
N TYR A 104 6.50 -3.33 24.86
CA TYR A 104 7.84 -2.76 24.97
C TYR A 104 8.04 -2.10 26.34
N GLY A 105 8.94 -2.69 27.14
CA GLY A 105 9.21 -2.25 28.52
C GLY A 105 9.96 -0.92 28.64
N GLY A 106 10.44 -0.36 27.53
CA GLY A 106 11.23 0.87 27.53
C GLY A 106 12.71 0.66 27.84
N MET A 107 13.56 1.43 27.17
CA MET A 107 15.01 1.43 27.36
C MET A 107 15.37 1.81 28.79
N LYS A 108 16.04 0.91 29.50
CA LYS A 108 16.34 1.04 30.93
C LYS A 108 17.52 1.95 31.22
N ASP A 109 18.51 1.93 30.35
CA ASP A 109 19.68 2.80 30.47
C ASP A 109 19.32 4.21 29.97
N PRO A 110 19.32 5.23 30.84
CA PRO A 110 18.95 6.59 30.45
C PRO A 110 19.96 7.24 29.49
N GLU A 111 21.24 6.85 29.52
CA GLU A 111 22.26 7.38 28.60
C GLU A 111 22.02 6.82 27.21
N VAL A 112 21.88 5.49 27.09
CA VAL A 112 21.56 4.84 25.80
C VAL A 112 20.22 5.34 25.24
N ARG A 113 19.20 5.50 26.09
CA ARG A 113 17.90 6.08 25.68
C ARG A 113 18.05 7.49 25.09
N ALA A 114 18.88 8.32 25.71
CA ALA A 114 19.11 9.68 25.22
C ALA A 114 19.85 9.65 23.87
N GLU A 115 20.85 8.78 23.72
CA GLU A 115 21.61 8.60 22.48
C GLU A 115 20.74 8.09 21.32
N LEU A 116 19.87 7.11 21.57
CA LEU A 116 18.95 6.60 20.55
C LEU A 116 17.92 7.66 20.13
N ASN A 117 17.33 8.40 21.07
CA ASN A 117 16.41 9.50 20.75
C ASN A 117 17.10 10.63 19.97
N ALA A 118 18.35 10.95 20.30
CA ALA A 118 19.15 11.89 19.56
C ALA A 118 19.44 11.39 18.13
N SER A 119 19.69 10.08 17.98
CA SER A 119 19.93 9.45 16.68
C SER A 119 18.68 9.50 15.79
N VAL A 120 17.50 9.18 16.32
CA VAL A 120 16.21 9.30 15.62
C VAL A 120 15.92 10.75 15.25
N THR A 121 16.14 11.69 16.18
CA THR A 121 15.97 13.12 15.91
C THR A 121 16.88 13.57 14.77
N SER A 122 18.17 13.25 14.83
CA SER A 122 19.17 13.62 13.81
C SER A 122 18.83 13.03 12.44
N ALA A 123 18.41 11.77 12.40
CA ALA A 123 17.98 11.10 11.17
C ALA A 123 16.77 11.79 10.55
N ALA A 124 15.71 12.01 11.34
CA ALA A 124 14.48 12.65 10.86
C ALA A 124 14.74 14.06 10.33
N ASP A 125 15.55 14.84 11.04
CA ASP A 125 15.98 16.17 10.63
C ASP A 125 16.76 16.17 9.31
N ALA A 126 17.73 15.27 9.17
CA ALA A 126 18.57 15.17 7.98
C ALA A 126 17.74 14.77 6.75
N LEU A 127 16.87 13.77 6.90
CA LEU A 127 15.98 13.30 5.84
C LEU A 127 14.95 14.38 5.47
N GLY A 128 14.40 15.10 6.45
CA GLY A 128 13.45 16.18 6.23
C GLY A 128 14.06 17.33 5.44
N ARG A 129 15.29 17.73 5.78
CA ARG A 129 16.05 18.74 5.02
C ARG A 129 16.37 18.27 3.60
N ALA A 130 16.79 17.01 3.43
CA ALA A 130 17.06 16.45 2.10
C ALA A 130 15.81 16.49 1.22
N ARG A 131 14.66 16.03 1.74
CA ARG A 131 13.38 16.09 1.03
C ARG A 131 12.94 17.52 0.71
N ALA A 132 13.07 18.44 1.66
CA ALA A 132 12.76 19.86 1.43
C ALA A 132 13.63 20.50 0.33
N SER A 133 14.86 19.99 0.14
CA SER A 133 15.76 20.44 -0.94
C SER A 133 15.53 19.77 -2.29
N GLY A 134 14.58 18.83 -2.38
CA GLY A 134 14.27 18.08 -3.60
C GLY A 134 15.22 16.90 -3.87
N ALA A 135 15.87 16.35 -2.84
CA ALA A 135 16.70 15.15 -2.97
C ALA A 135 15.89 13.95 -3.48
N SER A 136 16.53 13.16 -4.34
CA SER A 136 15.99 11.91 -4.89
C SER A 136 15.87 10.82 -3.83
N ASP A 137 15.07 9.78 -4.11
CA ASP A 137 14.91 8.62 -3.22
C ASP A 137 16.26 7.96 -2.92
N ASP A 138 17.13 7.80 -3.92
CA ASP A 138 18.47 7.20 -3.75
C ASP A 138 19.35 8.01 -2.77
N GLU A 139 19.27 9.34 -2.81
CA GLU A 139 20.04 10.21 -1.91
C GLU A 139 19.50 10.15 -0.48
N VAL A 140 18.17 10.18 -0.34
CA VAL A 140 17.48 10.06 0.95
C VAL A 140 17.72 8.68 1.56
N LEU A 141 17.69 7.62 0.75
CA LEU A 141 17.96 6.25 1.18
C LEU A 141 19.39 6.09 1.69
N LYS A 142 20.39 6.68 1.03
CA LYS A 142 21.78 6.67 1.53
C LYS A 142 21.92 7.35 2.88
N LEU A 143 21.22 8.48 3.09
CA LEU A 143 21.20 9.16 4.40
C LEU A 143 20.54 8.29 5.46
N PHE A 144 19.41 7.65 5.13
CA PHE A 144 18.72 6.72 6.02
C PHE A 144 19.63 5.57 6.44
N GLN A 145 20.26 4.90 5.47
CA GLN A 145 21.17 3.78 5.71
C GLN A 145 22.37 4.19 6.57
N SER A 146 22.93 5.39 6.33
CA SER A 146 24.02 5.93 7.14
C SER A 146 23.59 6.20 8.58
N ALA A 147 22.38 6.73 8.78
CA ALA A 147 21.85 7.00 10.11
C ALA A 147 21.58 5.71 10.89
N LEU A 148 20.96 4.71 10.25
CA LEU A 148 20.70 3.41 10.86
C LEU A 148 22.00 2.71 11.29
N ARG A 149 23.02 2.69 10.41
CA ARG A 149 24.33 2.07 10.71
C ARG A 149 25.12 2.79 11.80
N SER A 150 24.76 4.01 12.17
CA SER A 150 25.39 4.72 13.28
C SER A 150 24.93 4.23 14.66
N VAL A 151 23.81 3.49 14.70
CA VAL A 151 23.34 2.82 15.92
C VAL A 151 24.04 1.48 16.04
N ASP A 152 24.76 1.30 17.16
CA ASP A 152 25.43 0.03 17.48
C ASP A 152 24.39 -1.03 17.85
N ARG A 153 24.17 -2.00 16.94
CA ARG A 153 23.24 -3.11 17.17
C ARG A 153 23.70 -4.00 18.32
N ASP A 154 24.99 -4.24 18.46
CA ASP A 154 25.53 -5.23 19.41
C ASP A 154 25.46 -4.73 20.86
N ALA A 155 25.29 -3.42 21.05
CA ALA A 155 25.05 -2.78 22.35
C ALA A 155 23.61 -2.94 22.87
N LEU A 156 22.69 -3.45 22.04
CA LEU A 156 21.26 -3.55 22.35
C LEU A 156 20.85 -5.00 22.59
N ASP A 157 19.93 -5.22 23.53
CA ASP A 157 19.23 -6.50 23.59
C ASP A 157 18.25 -6.64 22.40
N THR A 158 17.61 -7.80 22.29
CA THR A 158 16.70 -8.06 21.16
C THR A 158 15.48 -7.15 21.18
N GLU A 159 14.90 -6.88 22.36
CA GLU A 159 13.69 -6.08 22.49
C GLU A 159 13.94 -4.60 22.11
N ASP A 160 15.04 -4.03 22.63
CA ASP A 160 15.45 -2.66 22.31
C ASP A 160 15.84 -2.51 20.84
N ALA A 161 16.51 -3.51 20.26
CA ALA A 161 16.84 -3.49 18.84
C ALA A 161 15.62 -3.59 17.94
N GLU A 162 14.64 -4.44 18.27
CA GLU A 162 13.35 -4.49 17.57
C GLU A 162 12.63 -3.14 17.65
N ARG A 163 12.70 -2.45 18.80
CA ARG A 163 12.17 -1.10 18.93
C ARG A 163 12.88 -0.10 18.02
N VAL A 164 14.21 -0.12 17.97
CA VAL A 164 14.99 0.74 17.05
C VAL A 164 14.59 0.47 15.61
N ALA A 165 14.54 -0.80 15.18
CA ALA A 165 14.12 -1.16 13.82
C ALA A 165 12.73 -0.63 13.51
N THR A 166 11.76 -0.83 14.42
CA THR A 166 10.38 -0.33 14.28
C THR A 166 10.35 1.20 14.15
N VAL A 167 11.11 1.93 14.95
CA VAL A 167 11.16 3.40 14.87
C VAL A 167 11.78 3.85 13.56
N PHE A 168 12.86 3.22 13.11
CA PHE A 168 13.49 3.53 11.82
C PHE A 168 12.61 3.15 10.63
N GLU A 169 11.81 2.09 10.69
CA GLU A 169 10.77 1.80 9.67
C GLU A 169 9.76 2.94 9.56
N GLN A 170 9.29 3.49 10.68
CA GLN A 170 8.36 4.61 10.67
C GLN A 170 9.02 5.91 10.14
N VAL A 171 10.32 6.09 10.38
CA VAL A 171 11.11 7.19 9.80
C VAL A 171 11.25 7.01 8.29
N LEU A 172 11.50 5.78 7.83
CA LEU A 172 11.58 5.41 6.41
C LEU A 172 10.27 5.72 5.68
N GLU A 173 9.16 5.27 6.24
CA GLU A 173 7.81 5.55 5.72
C GLU A 173 7.53 7.06 5.68
N ALA A 174 7.84 7.79 6.77
CA ALA A 174 7.65 9.24 6.83
C ALA A 174 8.55 10.00 5.82
N ALA A 175 9.71 9.44 5.48
CA ALA A 175 10.56 9.97 4.41
C ALA A 175 10.03 9.65 3.00
N GLY A 176 8.93 8.90 2.87
CA GLY A 176 8.35 8.51 1.58
C GLY A 176 9.19 7.51 0.81
N LEU A 177 9.99 6.70 1.50
CA LEU A 177 10.78 5.62 0.89
C LEU A 177 9.99 4.30 0.98
N GLU A 178 9.93 3.56 -0.12
CA GLU A 178 9.22 2.28 -0.17
C GLU A 178 9.97 1.13 0.52
N SER A 179 11.30 1.22 0.59
CA SER A 179 12.17 0.17 1.12
C SER A 179 13.47 0.73 1.67
N SER A 180 14.06 0.03 2.64
CA SER A 180 15.41 0.29 3.17
C SER A 180 16.53 -0.27 2.28
N GLY A 181 16.18 -1.03 1.24
CA GLY A 181 17.15 -1.75 0.41
C GLY A 181 17.92 -2.81 1.20
N GLY A 182 17.23 -3.54 2.08
CA GLY A 182 17.81 -4.58 2.93
C GLY A 182 18.46 -4.07 4.23
N ALA A 183 18.71 -2.77 4.35
CA ALA A 183 19.51 -2.21 5.45
C ALA A 183 18.94 -2.45 6.85
N LEU A 184 17.62 -2.51 7.02
CA LEU A 184 16.99 -2.85 8.31
C LEU A 184 17.23 -4.31 8.70
N ASN A 185 17.09 -5.24 7.76
CA ASN A 185 17.36 -6.66 8.00
C ASN A 185 18.84 -6.90 8.27
N ASP A 186 19.72 -6.31 7.46
CA ASP A 186 21.16 -6.37 7.65
C ASP A 186 21.55 -5.82 9.03
N TRP A 187 20.99 -4.68 9.44
CA TRP A 187 21.27 -4.10 10.76
C TRP A 187 20.75 -4.97 11.91
N MET A 188 19.56 -5.57 11.76
CA MET A 188 18.94 -6.35 12.84
C MET A 188 19.55 -7.75 13.00
N TYR A 189 19.86 -8.41 11.89
CA TYR A 189 20.22 -9.84 11.85
C TYR A 189 21.60 -10.13 11.28
N GLY A 190 22.28 -9.13 10.69
CA GLY A 190 23.57 -9.31 10.02
C GLY A 190 23.48 -9.91 8.61
N PHE A 191 22.28 -10.06 8.04
CA PHE A 191 22.07 -10.51 6.66
C PHE A 191 20.69 -10.09 6.12
N ASP A 192 20.59 -9.99 4.79
CA ASP A 192 19.35 -9.78 4.04
C ASP A 192 18.86 -11.10 3.41
N PRO A 193 17.67 -11.62 3.75
CA PRO A 193 17.16 -12.87 3.16
C PRO A 193 16.74 -12.76 1.68
N GLY A 194 16.57 -11.54 1.14
CA GLY A 194 16.18 -11.31 -0.26
C GLY A 194 14.72 -11.56 -0.60
#